data_AF-A0A0G1YKY2-F1
#
_entry.id   AF-A0A0G1YKY2-F1
#
_cell.length_a   1.000
_cell.length_b   1.000
_cell.length_c   1.000
_cell.angle_alpha   90.00
_cell.angle_beta   90.00
_cell.angle_gamma   90.00
#
_symmetry.space_group_name_H-M   'P 1'
#
loop_
_entity.id
_entity.type
_entity.pdbx_description
1 polymer ?
#
loop_
_entity_poly.entity_id
_entity_poly.type
_entity_poly.pdbx_seq_one_letter_code
_entity_poly.pdbx_strand_id
1 'polypeptide(L)'
;MEHDAWFFIGVFVFIFLIWVATGGPLHPLAFTGPTLAQPDVLGGGTYLQLPRASFGTGGSNVVLPGSSSGESSYGAPSGATPPVGRVPGVAFSLPSPYSNIVSMNSYVSNASSSDPGTEYVEISVAQNASASIKLTGWILESGATGNAEIIPKGTRVPTSGVVNAQDDIVLEPGERAIIISGESPVGASFRENKCIGYFGSFQKFSPSLPLNCPSASAELSSFYGTPYIHDPSCIDYGNTLLRCQVAIPSSSAELSNTCQSFIETRLNYNGCVTAHRADSDFNGDTWRIYLGREEHMWRAKHEVVKLLDDRGKTVASFNY
;
A
#
# COMPACT_ATOMS: atom_id res chain seq x y z
N MET A 1 23.61 27.90 -31.23
CA MET A 1 22.19 27.57 -31.00
C MET A 1 21.41 27.37 -32.30
N GLU A 2 21.68 28.07 -33.41
CA GLU A 2 20.96 27.82 -34.68
C GLU A 2 21.29 26.47 -35.34
N HIS A 3 22.52 25.95 -35.18
CA HIS A 3 22.91 24.67 -35.79
C HIS A 3 22.26 23.44 -35.13
N ASP A 4 21.92 23.50 -33.85
CA ASP A 4 21.27 22.37 -33.16
C ASP A 4 19.82 22.19 -33.59
N ALA A 5 19.10 23.30 -33.84
CA ALA A 5 17.71 23.25 -34.30
C ALA A 5 17.56 22.52 -35.64
N TRP A 6 18.49 22.75 -36.58
CA TRP A 6 18.49 22.07 -37.88
C TRP A 6 18.79 20.58 -37.78
N PHE A 7 19.62 20.17 -36.82
CA PHE A 7 19.88 18.76 -36.56
C PHE A 7 18.63 18.04 -36.07
N PHE A 8 17.91 18.60 -35.09
CA PHE A 8 16.67 18.00 -34.59
C PHE A 8 15.56 17.94 -35.65
N ILE A 9 15.41 18.99 -36.46
CA ILE A 9 14.45 18.99 -37.58
C ILE A 9 14.81 17.88 -38.58
N GLY A 10 16.09 17.69 -38.90
CA GLY A 10 16.55 16.60 -39.76
C GLY A 10 16.21 15.21 -39.22
N VAL A 11 16.39 14.99 -37.92
CA VAL A 11 16.06 13.71 -37.26
C VAL A 11 14.55 13.43 -37.31
N PHE A 12 13.71 14.42 -37.04
CA PHE A 12 12.24 14.25 -37.09
C PHE A 12 11.74 13.94 -38.50
N VAL A 13 12.28 14.63 -39.52
CA VAL A 13 11.94 14.35 -40.92
C VAL A 13 12.37 12.94 -41.31
N PHE A 14 13.56 12.51 -40.88
CA PHE A 14 14.06 11.16 -41.17
C PHE A 14 13.20 10.06 -40.55
N ILE A 15 12.81 10.21 -39.28
CA ILE A 15 11.91 9.26 -38.59
C ILE A 15 10.54 9.24 -39.25
N PHE A 16 10.01 10.40 -39.65
CA PHE A 16 8.73 10.47 -40.36
C PHE A 16 8.78 9.74 -41.71
N LEU A 17 9.86 9.90 -42.48
CA LEU A 17 10.04 9.19 -43.74
C LEU A 17 10.17 7.68 -43.56
N ILE A 18 10.88 7.22 -42.52
CA ILE A 18 10.92 5.79 -42.16
C ILE A 18 9.51 5.31 -41.83
N TRP A 19 8.77 6.02 -40.98
CA TRP A 19 7.42 5.65 -40.57
C TRP A 19 6.45 5.54 -41.77
N VAL A 20 6.53 6.47 -42.73
CA VAL A 20 5.76 6.40 -43.98
C VAL A 20 6.18 5.20 -44.82
N ALA A 21 7.48 4.95 -44.97
CA ALA A 21 7.99 3.83 -45.77
C ALA A 21 7.69 2.46 -45.14
N THR A 22 7.62 2.36 -43.81
CA THR A 22 7.31 1.11 -43.08
C THR A 22 5.82 0.88 -42.87
N GLY A 23 4.94 1.67 -43.48
CA GLY A 23 3.51 1.35 -43.57
C GLY A 23 2.53 2.48 -43.22
N GLY A 24 3.00 3.62 -42.74
CA GLY A 24 2.18 4.82 -42.51
C GLY A 24 0.87 4.61 -41.72
N PRO A 25 -0.14 5.48 -41.89
CA PRO A 25 -1.39 5.47 -41.12
C PRO A 25 -2.43 4.43 -41.61
N LEU A 26 -2.14 3.69 -42.69
CA LEU A 26 -3.05 2.70 -43.27
C LEU A 26 -2.65 1.25 -42.95
N HIS A 27 -1.60 1.04 -42.14
CA HIS A 27 -1.25 -0.29 -41.66
C HIS A 27 -2.15 -0.70 -40.48
N PRO A 28 -2.73 -1.92 -40.48
CA PRO A 28 -3.65 -2.39 -39.43
C PRO A 28 -3.08 -2.37 -38.00
N LEU A 29 -1.74 -2.36 -37.87
CA LEU A 29 -1.03 -2.34 -36.59
C LEU A 29 -1.15 -1.01 -35.83
N ALA A 30 -1.58 0.07 -36.48
CA ALA A 30 -1.84 1.36 -35.82
C ALA A 30 -3.22 1.43 -35.14
N PHE A 31 -4.11 0.47 -35.40
CA PHE A 31 -5.45 0.38 -34.80
C PHE A 31 -5.64 -0.84 -33.88
N THR A 32 -4.63 -1.70 -33.76
CA THR A 32 -4.63 -2.79 -32.79
C THR A 32 -4.04 -2.30 -31.47
N GLY A 33 -4.89 -1.76 -30.61
CA GLY A 33 -4.61 -1.70 -29.17
C GLY A 33 -4.43 -3.13 -28.60
N PRO A 34 -3.99 -3.28 -27.34
CA PRO A 34 -3.75 -4.59 -26.73
C PRO A 34 -5.08 -5.35 -26.56
N THR A 35 -5.47 -6.11 -27.57
CA THR A 35 -6.58 -7.05 -27.47
C THR A 35 -6.04 -8.33 -26.85
N LEU A 36 -6.51 -8.67 -25.65
CA LEU A 36 -6.38 -10.01 -25.10
C LEU A 36 -6.93 -11.00 -26.12
N ALA A 37 -6.08 -11.91 -26.60
CA ALA A 37 -6.51 -12.98 -27.49
C ALA A 37 -7.63 -13.77 -26.80
N GLN A 38 -8.79 -13.85 -27.46
CA GLN A 38 -9.80 -14.84 -27.07
C GLN A 38 -9.17 -16.23 -27.22
N PRO A 39 -9.30 -17.11 -26.22
CA PRO A 39 -8.72 -18.44 -26.31
C PRO A 39 -9.33 -19.21 -27.47
N ASP A 40 -8.44 -19.75 -28.30
CA ASP A 40 -8.75 -20.60 -29.44
C ASP A 40 -9.68 -21.76 -29.05
N VAL A 41 -10.64 -21.99 -29.93
CA VAL A 41 -11.69 -22.99 -29.81
C VAL A 41 -11.08 -24.38 -30.04
N LEU A 42 -10.69 -25.05 -28.96
CA LEU A 42 -10.30 -26.46 -28.95
C LEU A 42 -11.27 -27.27 -28.09
N GLY A 43 -12.02 -28.15 -28.76
CA GLY A 43 -12.65 -29.31 -28.13
C GLY A 43 -14.04 -29.07 -27.54
N GLY A 44 -15.04 -29.73 -28.12
CA GLY A 44 -16.44 -29.62 -27.74
C GLY A 44 -16.70 -29.92 -26.26
N GLY A 45 -17.33 -28.97 -25.59
CA GLY A 45 -17.95 -29.13 -24.29
C GLY A 45 -19.03 -28.07 -24.12
N THR A 46 -20.23 -28.48 -23.75
CA THR A 46 -21.34 -27.59 -23.41
C THR A 46 -21.06 -26.93 -22.07
N TYR A 47 -20.65 -25.67 -22.08
CA TYR A 47 -20.65 -24.82 -20.88
C TYR A 47 -21.22 -23.44 -21.23
N LEU A 48 -22.02 -22.92 -20.29
CA LEU A 48 -22.89 -21.75 -20.37
C LEU A 48 -24.29 -21.98 -20.97
N GLN A 49 -25.04 -22.94 -20.42
CA GLN A 49 -26.48 -22.74 -20.23
C GLN A 49 -26.68 -21.84 -19.01
N LEU A 50 -26.88 -20.54 -19.24
CA LEU A 50 -27.40 -19.64 -18.23
C LEU A 50 -28.86 -20.02 -17.94
N PRO A 51 -29.28 -20.23 -16.67
CA PRO A 51 -30.68 -20.42 -16.37
C PRO A 51 -31.44 -19.15 -16.75
N ARG A 52 -32.36 -19.27 -17.73
CA ARG A 52 -33.35 -18.22 -17.98
C ARG A 52 -34.30 -18.18 -16.79
N ALA A 53 -34.19 -17.17 -15.95
CA ALA A 53 -35.23 -16.87 -14.97
C ALA A 53 -36.51 -16.48 -15.73
N SER A 54 -37.59 -17.20 -15.47
CA SER A 54 -38.93 -16.86 -15.94
C SER A 54 -39.46 -15.70 -15.11
N PHE A 55 -39.51 -14.50 -15.69
CA PHE A 55 -40.27 -13.39 -15.09
C PHE A 55 -41.76 -13.63 -15.34
N GLY A 56 -42.40 -14.34 -14.40
CA GLY A 56 -43.84 -14.39 -14.26
C GLY A 56 -44.28 -13.31 -13.28
N THR A 57 -44.89 -12.25 -13.81
CA THR A 57 -45.61 -11.23 -13.04
C THR A 57 -46.81 -11.83 -12.33
N GLY A 58 -46.91 -11.63 -11.02
CA GLY A 58 -48.15 -11.74 -10.24
C GLY A 58 -48.22 -12.93 -9.28
N GLY A 59 -48.04 -12.67 -7.99
CA GLY A 59 -48.34 -13.63 -6.93
C GLY A 59 -47.52 -13.40 -5.66
N SER A 60 -48.06 -12.65 -4.71
CA SER A 60 -47.55 -12.57 -3.34
C SER A 60 -47.80 -13.89 -2.63
N ASN A 61 -46.76 -14.72 -2.47
CA ASN A 61 -46.50 -15.68 -1.37
C ASN A 61 -45.35 -16.60 -1.78
N VAL A 62 -44.17 -16.44 -1.16
CA VAL A 62 -43.04 -17.36 -1.33
C VAL A 62 -42.93 -18.21 -0.07
N VAL A 63 -43.22 -19.50 -0.20
CA VAL A 63 -43.01 -20.53 0.83
C VAL A 63 -41.67 -21.21 0.56
N LEU A 64 -40.76 -21.16 1.53
CA LEU A 64 -39.48 -21.88 1.50
C LEU A 64 -39.69 -23.35 1.93
N PRO A 65 -39.14 -24.34 1.20
CA PRO A 65 -39.17 -25.73 1.62
C PRO A 65 -38.07 -26.01 2.65
N GLY A 66 -38.45 -26.51 3.83
CA GLY A 66 -37.47 -26.95 4.86
C GLY A 66 -37.81 -26.65 6.32
N SER A 67 -39.03 -26.20 6.65
CA SER A 67 -39.43 -25.99 8.05
C SER A 67 -39.93 -27.30 8.67
N SER A 68 -39.05 -28.02 9.38
CA SER A 68 -39.46 -29.09 10.28
C SER A 68 -39.68 -28.52 11.68
N SER A 69 -40.94 -28.57 12.12
CA SER A 69 -41.41 -28.35 13.47
C SER A 69 -40.69 -29.24 14.48
N GLY A 70 -40.03 -28.63 15.46
CA GLY A 70 -39.45 -29.27 16.63
C GLY A 70 -39.82 -28.45 17.88
N GLU A 71 -41.03 -28.70 18.37
CA GLU A 71 -41.54 -28.21 19.64
C GLU A 71 -40.92 -29.05 20.77
N SER A 72 -40.13 -28.42 21.63
CA SER A 72 -39.76 -29.00 22.92
C SER A 72 -39.37 -27.90 23.91
N SER A 73 -40.31 -27.64 24.82
CA SER A 73 -40.17 -26.92 26.08
C SER A 73 -39.15 -27.59 27.00
N TYR A 74 -38.18 -26.87 27.58
CA TYR A 74 -37.64 -27.12 28.93
C TYR A 74 -36.85 -25.90 29.45
N GLY A 75 -37.29 -25.38 30.60
CA GLY A 75 -36.44 -24.90 31.70
C GLY A 75 -35.58 -23.64 31.51
N ALA A 76 -36.05 -22.52 32.06
CA ALA A 76 -35.17 -21.42 32.49
C ALA A 76 -34.29 -21.88 33.68
N PRO A 77 -33.05 -21.37 33.76
CA PRO A 77 -32.69 -20.63 34.97
C PRO A 77 -31.98 -19.31 34.68
N SER A 78 -32.23 -18.39 35.61
CA SER A 78 -31.84 -17.00 35.68
C SER A 78 -30.31 -16.78 35.76
N GLY A 79 -29.84 -15.67 35.18
CA GLY A 79 -28.67 -14.95 35.67
C GLY A 79 -27.47 -14.83 34.72
N ALA A 80 -27.51 -13.88 33.79
CA ALA A 80 -26.36 -13.08 33.36
C ALA A 80 -26.84 -11.95 32.44
N THR A 81 -26.68 -10.71 32.87
CA THR A 81 -26.82 -9.50 32.04
C THR A 81 -25.78 -9.49 30.91
N PRO A 82 -26.17 -9.44 29.63
CA PRO A 82 -25.25 -9.07 28.55
C PRO A 82 -25.09 -7.54 28.48
N PRO A 83 -23.90 -7.01 28.15
CA PRO A 83 -23.73 -5.59 27.93
C PRO A 83 -24.50 -5.14 26.68
N VAL A 84 -25.17 -4.00 26.85
CA VAL A 84 -25.98 -3.29 25.86
C VAL A 84 -25.11 -2.85 24.68
N GLY A 85 -25.61 -3.05 23.45
CA GLY A 85 -25.24 -2.19 22.32
C GLY A 85 -24.81 -2.82 21.00
N ARG A 86 -25.39 -3.95 20.55
CA ARG A 86 -25.35 -4.32 19.11
C ARG A 86 -26.70 -3.98 18.47
N VAL A 87 -26.70 -2.98 17.60
CA VAL A 87 -27.83 -2.66 16.74
C VAL A 87 -28.10 -3.86 15.82
N PRO A 88 -29.34 -4.37 15.75
CA PRO A 88 -29.68 -5.46 14.83
C PRO A 88 -29.84 -4.88 13.41
N GLY A 89 -28.93 -5.26 12.50
CA GLY A 89 -29.02 -4.82 11.10
C GLY A 89 -27.76 -5.04 10.26
N VAL A 90 -26.59 -5.21 10.87
CA VAL A 90 -25.39 -5.65 10.16
C VAL A 90 -25.29 -7.17 10.30
N ALA A 91 -25.60 -7.90 9.24
CA ALA A 91 -25.32 -9.33 9.18
C ALA A 91 -23.79 -9.50 9.17
N PHE A 92 -23.18 -9.59 10.35
CA PHE A 92 -21.77 -9.95 10.47
C PHE A 92 -21.61 -11.37 9.92
N SER A 93 -20.79 -11.52 8.88
CA SER A 93 -20.51 -12.82 8.27
C SER A 93 -19.78 -13.73 9.27
N LEU A 94 -19.55 -15.00 8.88
CA LEU A 94 -18.78 -15.94 9.69
C LEU A 94 -17.45 -15.30 10.14
N PRO A 95 -17.15 -15.29 11.45
CA PRO A 95 -15.93 -14.67 11.95
C PRO A 95 -14.70 -15.43 11.47
N SER A 96 -13.66 -14.67 11.11
CA SER A 96 -12.35 -15.21 10.77
C SER A 96 -11.61 -15.64 12.04
N PRO A 97 -10.73 -16.66 11.98
CA PRO A 97 -9.83 -16.99 13.09
C PRO A 97 -8.97 -15.80 13.57
N TYR A 98 -8.79 -14.78 12.75
CA TYR A 98 -8.00 -13.59 13.06
C TYR A 98 -8.76 -12.51 13.85
N SER A 99 -10.06 -12.67 14.12
CA SER A 99 -10.93 -11.60 14.63
C SER A 99 -10.60 -11.10 16.04
N ASN A 100 -9.88 -11.90 16.83
CA ASN A 100 -9.43 -11.54 18.18
C ASN A 100 -7.94 -11.18 18.22
N ILE A 101 -7.27 -11.18 17.06
CA ILE A 101 -5.82 -10.99 16.94
C ILE A 101 -5.52 -9.71 16.15
N VAL A 102 -6.27 -9.48 15.08
CA VAL A 102 -6.17 -8.28 14.26
C VAL A 102 -7.25 -7.30 14.68
N SER A 103 -6.85 -6.07 14.98
CA SER A 103 -7.77 -4.97 15.29
C SER A 103 -7.61 -3.84 14.30
N MET A 104 -8.66 -3.04 14.17
CA MET A 104 -8.71 -1.86 13.30
C MET A 104 -9.06 -0.65 14.17
N ASN A 105 -8.55 0.53 13.81
CA ASN A 105 -9.02 1.76 14.44
C ASN A 105 -10.53 1.97 14.18
N SER A 106 -11.23 2.61 15.11
CA SER A 106 -12.69 2.79 15.02
C SER A 106 -13.12 4.01 14.19
N TYR A 107 -12.26 4.51 13.30
CA TYR A 107 -12.52 5.67 12.45
C TYR A 107 -11.68 5.62 11.17
N VAL A 108 -12.12 6.35 10.15
CA VAL A 108 -11.36 6.60 8.93
C VAL A 108 -10.82 8.02 8.97
N SER A 109 -9.52 8.19 8.75
CA SER A 109 -8.90 9.51 8.64
C SER A 109 -9.22 10.12 7.27
N ASN A 110 -9.64 11.39 7.25
CA ASN A 110 -10.01 12.13 6.02
C ASN A 110 -10.99 11.37 5.11
N ALA A 111 -11.99 10.69 5.70
CA ALA A 111 -13.04 10.02 4.95
C ALA A 111 -13.70 10.97 3.95
N SER A 112 -13.98 10.50 2.73
CA SER A 112 -14.56 11.30 1.63
C SER A 112 -13.74 12.51 1.19
N SER A 113 -12.44 12.53 1.50
CA SER A 113 -11.51 13.53 0.98
C SER A 113 -11.53 13.54 -0.55
N SER A 114 -11.35 14.73 -1.14
CA SER A 114 -11.12 14.85 -2.59
C SER A 114 -9.81 14.20 -3.03
N ASP A 115 -8.87 14.01 -2.10
CA ASP A 115 -7.61 13.30 -2.31
C ASP A 115 -7.63 11.95 -1.56
N PRO A 116 -7.86 10.83 -2.27
CA PRO A 116 -7.84 9.49 -1.69
C PRO A 116 -6.49 9.11 -1.06
N GLY A 117 -5.39 9.76 -1.45
CA GLY A 117 -4.07 9.56 -0.86
C GLY A 117 -3.96 10.06 0.58
N THR A 118 -4.95 10.83 1.06
CA THR A 118 -5.05 11.29 2.45
C THR A 118 -6.02 10.48 3.30
N GLU A 119 -6.80 9.60 2.66
CA GLU A 119 -7.81 8.78 3.29
C GLU A 119 -7.20 7.45 3.74
N TYR A 120 -7.28 7.13 5.03
CA TYR A 120 -6.65 5.91 5.54
C TYR A 120 -7.31 5.31 6.79
N VAL A 121 -7.02 4.02 6.99
CA VAL A 121 -7.42 3.17 8.12
C VAL A 121 -6.18 2.50 8.69
N GLU A 122 -6.16 2.29 10.00
CA GLU A 122 -5.05 1.61 10.68
C GLU A 122 -5.47 0.23 11.17
N ILE A 123 -4.61 -0.75 10.92
CA ILE A 123 -4.76 -2.13 11.38
C ILE A 123 -3.55 -2.48 12.25
N SER A 124 -3.77 -3.22 13.33
CA SER A 124 -2.69 -3.69 14.19
C SER A 124 -2.86 -5.16 14.55
N VAL A 125 -1.74 -5.85 14.75
CA VAL A 125 -1.71 -7.22 15.26
C VAL A 125 -1.37 -7.18 16.75
N ALA A 126 -2.16 -7.88 17.56
CA ALA A 126 -1.92 -7.96 18.99
C ALA A 126 -0.52 -8.51 19.31
N GLN A 127 0.16 -7.92 20.30
CA GLN A 127 1.51 -8.33 20.70
C GLN A 127 1.59 -9.78 21.21
N ASN A 128 0.48 -10.31 21.74
CA ASN A 128 0.37 -11.68 22.22
C ASN A 128 -0.05 -12.68 21.13
N ALA A 129 -0.07 -12.26 19.86
CA ALA A 129 -0.30 -13.16 18.74
C ALA A 129 0.79 -14.24 18.67
N SER A 130 0.40 -15.48 18.43
CA SER A 130 1.31 -16.64 18.41
C SER A 130 2.04 -16.81 17.07
N ALA A 131 1.59 -16.15 16.01
CA ALA A 131 2.15 -16.24 14.67
C ALA A 131 1.99 -14.93 13.91
N SER A 132 2.81 -14.76 12.87
CA SER A 132 2.68 -13.66 11.92
C SER A 132 1.45 -13.85 11.02
N ILE A 133 0.91 -12.75 10.52
CA ILE A 133 -0.34 -12.69 9.77
C ILE A 133 -0.07 -12.09 8.39
N LYS A 134 -0.36 -12.86 7.34
CA LYS A 134 -0.31 -12.37 5.97
C LYS A 134 -1.59 -11.57 5.67
N LEU A 135 -1.43 -10.30 5.32
CA LEU A 135 -2.52 -9.41 4.91
C LEU A 135 -2.75 -9.38 3.40
N THR A 136 -1.74 -9.67 2.59
CA THR A 136 -1.91 -9.69 1.12
C THR A 136 -3.01 -10.65 0.71
N GLY A 137 -3.93 -10.16 -0.12
CA GLY A 137 -5.12 -10.90 -0.58
C GLY A 137 -6.36 -10.74 0.31
N TRP A 138 -6.24 -10.11 1.48
CA TRP A 138 -7.40 -9.72 2.27
C TRP A 138 -8.17 -8.59 1.59
N ILE A 139 -9.44 -8.44 1.93
CA ILE A 139 -10.33 -7.47 1.29
C ILE A 139 -10.74 -6.42 2.32
N LEU A 140 -10.62 -5.16 1.93
CA LEU A 140 -11.17 -4.04 2.66
C LEU A 140 -12.44 -3.59 1.91
N GLU A 141 -13.58 -3.48 2.61
CA GLU A 141 -14.90 -3.25 2.00
C GLU A 141 -15.69 -2.16 2.75
N SER A 142 -16.30 -1.25 2.00
CA SER A 142 -17.36 -0.36 2.46
C SER A 142 -18.70 -1.08 2.37
N GLY A 143 -19.29 -1.37 3.53
CA GLY A 143 -20.64 -1.91 3.62
C GLY A 143 -21.73 -0.93 3.17
N ALA A 144 -21.45 0.37 3.10
CA ALA A 144 -22.42 1.39 2.68
C ALA A 144 -22.46 1.62 1.16
N THR A 145 -21.32 1.50 0.49
CA THR A 145 -21.20 1.74 -0.97
C THR A 145 -21.00 0.45 -1.77
N GLY A 146 -20.50 -0.61 -1.13
CA GLY A 146 -20.06 -1.83 -1.81
C GLY A 146 -18.66 -1.72 -2.43
N ASN A 147 -17.96 -0.59 -2.26
CA ASN A 147 -16.57 -0.45 -2.68
C ASN A 147 -15.71 -1.47 -1.94
N ALA A 148 -14.95 -2.27 -2.67
CA ALA A 148 -14.07 -3.27 -2.10
C ALA A 148 -12.73 -3.27 -2.83
N GLU A 149 -11.65 -3.41 -2.08
CA GLU A 149 -10.30 -3.51 -2.62
C GLU A 149 -9.52 -4.65 -1.97
N ILE A 150 -8.69 -5.30 -2.78
CA ILE A 150 -7.78 -6.35 -2.32
C ILE A 150 -6.49 -5.70 -1.86
N ILE A 151 -6.03 -6.05 -0.67
CA ILE A 151 -4.72 -5.62 -0.16
C ILE A 151 -3.63 -6.17 -1.09
N PRO A 152 -2.86 -5.29 -1.75
CA PRO A 152 -1.86 -5.73 -2.73
C PRO A 152 -0.62 -6.31 -2.04
N LYS A 153 0.38 -6.64 -2.88
CA LYS A 153 1.74 -6.90 -2.42
C LYS A 153 2.47 -5.58 -2.11
N GLY A 154 3.60 -5.68 -1.44
CA GLY A 154 4.44 -4.52 -1.10
C GLY A 154 5.93 -4.84 -1.11
N THR A 155 6.75 -3.81 -0.98
CA THR A 155 8.21 -3.96 -0.83
C THR A 155 8.61 -3.88 0.64
N ARG A 156 9.38 -4.86 1.12
CA ARG A 156 9.90 -4.84 2.48
C ARG A 156 10.98 -3.79 2.68
N VAL A 157 11.78 -3.52 1.63
CA VAL A 157 12.83 -2.52 1.66
C VAL A 157 12.70 -1.68 0.39
N PRO A 158 12.02 -0.53 0.45
CA PRO A 158 11.96 0.33 -0.71
C PRO A 158 13.37 0.78 -1.09
N THR A 159 13.58 1.04 -2.37
CA THR A 159 14.78 1.63 -2.95
C THR A 159 14.32 2.75 -3.88
N SER A 160 14.94 3.92 -3.75
CA SER A 160 14.57 5.09 -4.55
C SER A 160 15.18 4.99 -5.95
N GLY A 161 14.40 5.35 -6.98
CA GLY A 161 14.84 5.42 -8.37
C GLY A 161 14.84 4.10 -9.14
N VAL A 162 14.31 3.01 -8.56
CA VAL A 162 14.21 1.69 -9.22
C VAL A 162 12.84 1.06 -9.01
N VAL A 163 12.51 0.08 -9.86
CA VAL A 163 11.33 -0.76 -9.64
C VAL A 163 11.61 -1.71 -8.48
N ASN A 164 10.80 -1.61 -7.43
CA ASN A 164 10.95 -2.41 -6.23
C ASN A 164 10.39 -3.82 -6.42
N ALA A 165 11.07 -4.82 -5.86
CA ALA A 165 10.53 -6.17 -5.77
C ALA A 165 9.30 -6.20 -4.86
N GLN A 166 8.30 -6.98 -5.23
CA GLN A 166 7.05 -7.10 -4.49
C GLN A 166 6.94 -8.48 -3.82
N ASP A 167 6.68 -8.46 -2.53
CA ASP A 167 6.47 -9.61 -1.66
C ASP A 167 5.13 -9.51 -0.94
N ASP A 168 4.72 -10.61 -0.31
CA ASP A 168 3.53 -10.62 0.53
C ASP A 168 3.73 -9.71 1.76
N ILE A 169 2.71 -8.93 2.07
CA ILE A 169 2.65 -8.08 3.26
C ILE A 169 2.27 -8.97 4.44
N VAL A 170 3.21 -9.10 5.37
CA VAL A 170 3.08 -9.90 6.59
C VAL A 170 3.34 -9.00 7.79
N LEU A 171 2.42 -9.04 8.76
CA LEU A 171 2.55 -8.37 10.04
C LEU A 171 2.98 -9.37 11.12
N GLU A 172 4.04 -9.04 11.82
CA GLU A 172 4.48 -9.74 13.04
C GLU A 172 3.67 -9.27 14.26
N PRO A 173 3.67 -10.04 15.38
CA PRO A 173 3.00 -9.62 16.60
C PRO A 173 3.47 -8.23 17.07
N GLY A 174 2.53 -7.30 17.25
CA GLY A 174 2.80 -5.91 17.65
C GLY A 174 3.04 -4.92 16.50
N GLU A 175 3.10 -5.40 15.25
CA GLU A 175 3.21 -4.53 14.08
C GLU A 175 1.86 -3.95 13.66
N ARG A 176 1.92 -2.87 12.87
CA ARG A 176 0.75 -2.19 12.32
C ARG A 176 0.86 -1.95 10.82
N ALA A 177 -0.28 -1.75 10.18
CA ALA A 177 -0.39 -1.32 8.80
C ALA A 177 -1.30 -0.10 8.70
N ILE A 178 -0.86 0.90 7.96
CA ILE A 178 -1.65 2.04 7.54
C ILE A 178 -2.10 1.72 6.11
N ILE A 179 -3.41 1.55 5.91
CA ILE A 179 -3.99 1.31 4.60
C ILE A 179 -4.57 2.62 4.08
N ILE A 180 -3.99 3.12 3.00
CA ILE A 180 -4.33 4.35 2.30
C ILE A 180 -5.13 3.99 1.05
N SER A 181 -6.26 4.66 0.81
CA SER A 181 -7.12 4.41 -0.35
C SER A 181 -6.43 4.73 -1.67
N GLY A 182 -5.69 5.84 -1.71
CA GLY A 182 -5.07 6.36 -2.92
C GLY A 182 -3.85 5.60 -3.45
N GLU A 183 -3.25 6.17 -4.49
CA GLU A 183 -2.00 5.70 -5.08
C GLU A 183 -0.77 5.98 -4.20
N SER A 184 0.23 5.11 -4.32
CA SER A 184 1.51 5.33 -3.63
C SER A 184 2.33 6.41 -4.32
N PRO A 185 2.86 7.40 -3.59
CA PRO A 185 3.79 8.40 -4.14
C PRO A 185 5.05 7.81 -4.79
N VAL A 186 5.36 6.54 -4.48
CA VAL A 186 6.53 5.81 -4.98
C VAL A 186 6.14 4.58 -5.82
N GLY A 187 4.87 4.46 -6.19
CA GLY A 187 4.36 3.40 -7.07
C GLY A 187 4.29 2.00 -6.43
N ALA A 188 4.47 1.87 -5.11
CA ALA A 188 4.35 0.60 -4.40
C ALA A 188 3.94 0.79 -2.94
N SER A 189 3.24 -0.19 -2.37
CA SER A 189 3.13 -0.36 -0.91
C SER A 189 4.49 -0.73 -0.33
N PHE A 190 4.83 -0.27 0.86
CA PHE A 190 6.15 -0.52 1.45
C PHE A 190 6.17 -0.60 2.97
N ARG A 191 7.19 -1.26 3.52
CA ARG A 191 7.48 -1.26 4.95
C ARG A 191 8.41 -0.11 5.32
N GLU A 192 8.09 0.57 6.43
CA GLU A 192 8.99 1.58 6.99
C GLU A 192 10.27 0.93 7.53
N ASN A 193 11.35 1.70 7.61
CA ASN A 193 12.64 1.23 8.11
C ASN A 193 13.41 2.36 8.81
N LYS A 194 14.57 2.03 9.38
CA LYS A 194 15.45 2.95 10.11
C LYS A 194 15.90 4.18 9.30
N CYS A 195 15.80 4.13 7.98
CA CYS A 195 16.21 5.20 7.07
C CYS A 195 15.03 6.00 6.51
N ILE A 196 13.80 5.70 6.94
CA ILE A 196 12.57 6.15 6.26
C ILE A 196 12.42 7.68 6.22
N GLY A 197 13.02 8.43 7.15
CA GLY A 197 12.94 9.88 7.11
C GLY A 197 13.64 10.50 5.88
N TYR A 198 14.73 9.90 5.39
CA TYR A 198 15.37 10.33 4.12
C TYR A 198 14.50 10.01 2.90
N PHE A 199 13.64 8.99 3.00
CA PHE A 199 12.72 8.63 1.93
C PHE A 199 11.67 9.73 1.69
N GLY A 200 11.26 10.40 2.77
CA GLY A 200 10.28 11.49 2.76
C GLY A 200 10.79 12.82 2.19
N SER A 201 12.08 12.96 1.87
CA SER A 201 12.63 14.25 1.45
C SER A 201 12.20 14.67 0.03
N PHE A 202 11.90 13.71 -0.84
CA PHE A 202 11.57 13.99 -2.26
C PHE A 202 10.10 13.75 -2.61
N GLN A 203 9.33 13.15 -1.70
CA GLN A 203 7.93 12.81 -1.93
C GLN A 203 7.10 13.18 -0.70
N LYS A 204 5.85 13.59 -0.93
CA LYS A 204 4.91 13.89 0.15
C LYS A 204 4.11 12.63 0.48
N PHE A 205 4.09 12.28 1.76
CA PHE A 205 3.33 11.15 2.27
C PHE A 205 2.23 11.64 3.20
N SER A 206 1.05 11.05 3.09
CA SER A 206 -0.04 11.22 4.05
C SER A 206 -0.41 9.84 4.60
N PRO A 207 -0.39 9.63 5.94
CA PRO A 207 0.19 10.53 6.95
C PRO A 207 1.69 10.75 6.73
N SER A 208 2.29 11.78 7.33
CA SER A 208 3.73 12.06 7.16
C SER A 208 4.60 10.88 7.62
N LEU A 209 5.73 10.64 6.96
CA LEU A 209 6.71 9.65 7.41
C LEU A 209 7.36 10.09 8.74
N PRO A 210 7.68 9.16 9.64
CA PRO A 210 8.46 9.51 10.83
C PRO A 210 9.87 9.96 10.43
N LEU A 211 10.40 10.94 11.15
CA LEU A 211 11.78 11.43 10.98
C LEU A 211 12.79 10.49 11.65
N ASN A 212 12.70 9.19 11.33
CA ASN A 212 13.61 8.17 11.81
C ASN A 212 14.77 8.00 10.82
N CYS A 213 15.96 8.45 11.25
CA CYS A 213 17.23 8.27 10.54
C CYS A 213 18.39 8.23 11.54
N PRO A 214 19.48 7.51 11.21
CA PRO A 214 20.77 7.69 11.88
C PRO A 214 21.23 9.16 11.80
N SER A 215 21.86 9.67 12.86
CA SER A 215 22.41 11.03 12.82
C SER A 215 23.64 11.09 11.93
N ALA A 216 23.82 12.20 11.22
CA ALA A 216 24.96 12.40 10.33
C ALA A 216 26.30 12.21 11.06
N SER A 217 26.42 12.65 12.32
CA SER A 217 27.58 12.43 13.17
C SER A 217 27.86 10.96 13.50
N ALA A 218 26.81 10.15 13.71
CA ALA A 218 26.96 8.71 13.96
C ALA A 218 27.41 7.99 12.67
N GLU A 219 26.82 8.36 11.53
CA GLU A 219 27.23 7.84 10.23
C GLU A 219 28.66 8.21 9.86
N LEU A 220 29.07 9.44 10.17
CA LEU A 220 30.42 9.93 9.95
C LEU A 220 31.44 9.09 10.73
N SER A 221 31.12 8.80 12.01
CA SER A 221 31.92 7.93 12.87
C SER A 221 32.12 6.55 12.25
N SER A 222 31.03 5.97 11.74
CA SER A 222 31.05 4.63 11.15
C SER A 222 31.79 4.61 9.82
N PHE A 223 31.73 5.69 9.04
CA PHE A 223 32.36 5.77 7.71
C PHE A 223 33.88 5.93 7.79
N TYR A 224 34.38 6.83 8.66
CA TYR A 224 35.82 7.09 8.78
C TYR A 224 36.55 6.08 9.67
N GLY A 225 35.84 5.38 10.57
CA GLY A 225 36.45 4.48 11.55
C GLY A 225 37.23 5.23 12.65
N THR A 226 37.76 4.48 13.61
CA THR A 226 38.61 5.00 14.69
C THR A 226 40.08 4.61 14.46
N PRO A 227 41.08 5.50 14.69
CA PRO A 227 40.96 6.84 15.26
C PRO A 227 40.40 7.87 14.28
N TYR A 228 39.48 8.65 14.83
CA TYR A 228 38.66 9.71 14.26
C TYR A 228 39.53 10.83 13.65
N ILE A 229 38.98 11.60 12.69
CA ILE A 229 39.47 12.93 12.25
C ILE A 229 40.50 12.90 11.12
N HIS A 230 40.03 12.84 9.88
CA HIS A 230 40.81 13.36 8.74
C HIS A 230 40.26 14.68 8.19
N ASP A 231 39.10 15.15 8.66
CA ASP A 231 38.47 16.37 8.14
C ASP A 231 37.61 17.08 9.21
N PRO A 232 38.18 18.05 9.96
CA PRO A 232 37.44 18.84 10.94
C PRO A 232 36.24 19.58 10.35
N SER A 233 36.38 20.12 9.12
CA SER A 233 35.30 20.82 8.42
C SER A 233 34.13 19.89 8.14
N CYS A 234 34.40 18.61 7.83
CA CYS A 234 33.36 17.60 7.64
C CYS A 234 32.63 17.25 8.94
N ILE A 235 33.36 17.18 10.06
CA ILE A 235 32.77 16.93 11.38
C ILE A 235 31.85 18.07 11.76
N ASP A 236 32.30 19.31 11.62
CA ASP A 236 31.51 20.49 11.93
C ASP A 236 30.26 20.55 11.04
N TYR A 237 30.42 20.31 9.74
CA TYR A 237 29.29 20.24 8.82
C TYR A 237 28.29 19.14 9.22
N GLY A 238 28.75 17.92 9.48
CA GLY A 238 27.91 16.81 9.92
C GLY A 238 27.16 17.08 11.22
N ASN A 239 27.72 17.88 12.13
CA ASN A 239 27.07 18.29 13.37
C ASN A 239 26.00 19.37 13.17
N THR A 240 26.08 20.16 12.09
CA THR A 240 25.08 21.18 11.75
C THR A 240 23.87 20.62 11.01
N LEU A 241 23.99 19.44 10.40
CA LEU A 241 22.92 18.84 9.61
C LEU A 241 21.76 18.40 10.51
N LEU A 242 20.54 18.79 10.12
CA LEU A 242 19.33 18.31 10.75
C LEU A 242 19.16 16.81 10.48
N ARG A 243 18.49 16.11 11.40
CA ARG A 243 18.17 14.69 11.20
C ARG A 243 17.34 14.51 9.94
N CYS A 244 17.64 13.43 9.20
CA CYS A 244 16.95 13.07 7.96
C CYS A 244 17.01 14.13 6.84
N GLN A 245 17.94 15.07 6.93
CA GLN A 245 18.13 16.08 5.89
C GLN A 245 19.09 15.54 4.83
N VAL A 246 18.61 15.42 3.59
CA VAL A 246 19.49 15.16 2.45
C VAL A 246 20.26 16.43 2.15
N ALA A 247 21.57 16.40 2.38
CA ALA A 247 22.46 17.52 2.12
C ALA A 247 22.96 17.49 0.66
N ILE A 248 23.02 18.66 0.03
CA ILE A 248 23.58 18.81 -1.32
C ILE A 248 24.99 19.42 -1.18
N PRO A 249 26.05 18.71 -1.60
CA PRO A 249 27.44 19.12 -1.40
C PRO A 249 27.81 20.46 -2.04
N SER A 250 27.09 20.88 -3.08
CA SER A 250 27.32 22.14 -3.77
C SER A 250 27.10 23.39 -2.91
N SER A 251 26.58 23.24 -1.68
CA SER A 251 26.37 24.34 -0.73
C SER A 251 27.60 24.70 0.11
N SER A 252 28.65 23.88 0.12
CA SER A 252 29.84 24.09 0.96
C SER A 252 31.14 23.87 0.18
N ALA A 253 31.61 24.92 -0.50
CA ALA A 253 32.84 24.96 -1.30
C ALA A 253 34.14 24.64 -0.52
N GLU A 254 34.07 24.38 0.79
CA GLU A 254 35.21 24.14 1.69
C GLU A 254 35.32 22.69 2.19
N LEU A 255 34.42 21.78 1.78
CA LEU A 255 34.50 20.38 2.19
C LEU A 255 35.50 19.58 1.34
N SER A 256 36.25 18.66 1.96
CA SER A 256 37.11 17.74 1.21
C SER A 256 36.31 16.83 0.30
N ASN A 257 36.93 16.33 -0.77
CA ASN A 257 36.31 15.36 -1.68
C ASN A 257 35.81 14.11 -0.95
N THR A 258 36.50 13.68 0.11
CA THR A 258 36.08 12.53 0.93
C THR A 258 34.80 12.84 1.69
N CYS A 259 34.67 14.05 2.25
CA CYS A 259 33.45 14.48 2.92
C CYS A 259 32.28 14.61 1.95
N GLN A 260 32.51 15.21 0.79
CA GLN A 260 31.49 15.32 -0.25
C GLN A 260 31.00 13.94 -0.68
N SER A 261 31.91 12.99 -0.91
CA SER A 261 31.56 11.61 -1.23
C SER A 261 30.77 10.94 -0.10
N PHE A 262 31.14 11.15 1.17
CA PHE A 262 30.36 10.66 2.30
C PHE A 262 28.93 11.20 2.30
N ILE A 263 28.74 12.51 2.10
CA ILE A 263 27.42 13.13 2.07
C ILE A 263 26.58 12.54 0.92
N GLU A 264 27.15 12.49 -0.29
CA GLU A 264 26.45 11.98 -1.48
C GLU A 264 26.11 10.50 -1.39
N THR A 265 26.99 9.68 -0.81
CA THR A 265 26.84 8.22 -0.81
C THR A 265 26.17 7.68 0.44
N ARG A 266 26.19 8.42 1.55
CA ARG A 266 25.73 7.94 2.87
C ARG A 266 24.55 8.71 3.42
N LEU A 267 24.53 10.04 3.29
CA LEU A 267 23.47 10.90 3.85
C LEU A 267 22.27 11.06 2.91
N ASN A 268 21.80 9.92 2.39
CA ASN A 268 20.60 9.80 1.60
C ASN A 268 19.94 8.45 1.89
N TYR A 269 18.73 8.25 1.37
CA TYR A 269 17.98 7.04 1.63
C TYR A 269 18.70 5.75 1.17
N ASN A 270 19.13 5.67 -0.10
CA ASN A 270 19.76 4.48 -0.66
C ASN A 270 21.10 4.17 0.04
N GLY A 271 21.85 5.22 0.40
CA GLY A 271 23.09 5.13 1.18
C GLY A 271 22.86 4.54 2.57
N CYS A 272 21.88 5.09 3.30
CA CYS A 272 21.48 4.60 4.62
C CYS A 272 20.94 3.16 4.56
N VAL A 273 20.17 2.79 3.54
CA VAL A 273 19.71 1.40 3.39
C VAL A 273 20.88 0.45 3.16
N THR A 274 21.81 0.81 2.28
CA THR A 274 23.01 0.00 2.00
C THR A 274 23.85 -0.21 3.27
N ALA A 275 23.93 0.82 4.10
CA ALA A 275 24.62 0.84 5.37
C ALA A 275 24.02 -0.07 6.44
N HIS A 276 22.70 0.01 6.63
CA HIS A 276 22.02 -0.49 7.81
C HIS A 276 21.08 -1.66 7.55
N ARG A 277 20.91 -2.12 6.30
CA ARG A 277 19.99 -3.23 5.98
C ARG A 277 20.25 -4.52 6.77
N ALA A 278 21.46 -4.68 7.31
CA ALA A 278 21.86 -5.84 8.11
C ALA A 278 21.69 -5.62 9.63
N ASP A 279 21.33 -4.41 10.06
CA ASP A 279 21.09 -4.11 11.46
C ASP A 279 19.83 -4.85 11.95
N SER A 280 19.86 -5.35 13.19
CA SER A 280 18.71 -6.04 13.79
C SER A 280 17.49 -5.13 13.97
N ASP A 281 17.69 -3.82 14.07
CA ASP A 281 16.65 -2.79 14.22
C ASP A 281 16.34 -2.08 12.90
N PHE A 282 16.77 -2.63 11.75
CA PHE A 282 16.57 -1.98 10.46
C PHE A 282 15.10 -1.85 10.07
N ASN A 283 14.34 -2.95 10.20
CA ASN A 283 12.94 -2.97 9.78
C ASN A 283 12.08 -2.23 10.80
N GLY A 284 11.23 -1.33 10.31
CA GLY A 284 10.22 -0.66 11.13
C GLY A 284 9.05 -1.60 11.46
N ASP A 285 8.20 -1.17 12.38
CA ASP A 285 7.01 -1.89 12.84
C ASP A 285 5.74 -1.58 12.00
N THR A 286 5.89 -0.77 10.96
CA THR A 286 4.78 -0.17 10.21
C THR A 286 4.88 -0.46 8.73
N TRP A 287 3.77 -0.96 8.17
CA TRP A 287 3.55 -1.03 6.73
C TRP A 287 2.69 0.14 6.24
N ARG A 288 3.01 0.66 5.06
CA ARG A 288 2.20 1.61 4.30
C ARG A 288 1.66 0.93 3.06
N ILE A 289 0.37 0.70 3.07
CA ILE A 289 -0.34 -0.07 2.06
C ILE A 289 -1.20 0.89 1.27
N TYR A 290 -0.99 0.96 -0.05
CA TYR A 290 -1.74 1.82 -0.95
C TYR A 290 -2.66 0.95 -1.80
N LEU A 291 -3.95 1.26 -1.83
CA LEU A 291 -4.95 0.51 -2.60
C LEU A 291 -5.02 0.96 -4.07
N GLY A 292 -4.45 2.13 -4.41
CA GLY A 292 -4.33 2.58 -5.80
C GLY A 292 -5.63 3.14 -6.38
N ARG A 293 -6.54 3.64 -5.55
CA ARG A 293 -7.80 4.22 -6.02
C ARG A 293 -7.63 5.68 -6.41
N GLU A 294 -8.31 6.07 -7.49
CA GLU A 294 -8.45 7.48 -7.90
C GLU A 294 -9.62 8.18 -7.17
N GLU A 295 -10.53 7.41 -6.58
CA GLU A 295 -11.71 7.90 -5.85
C GLU A 295 -11.71 7.43 -4.39
N HIS A 296 -12.32 8.24 -3.52
CA HIS A 296 -12.48 7.91 -2.11
C HIS A 296 -13.23 6.59 -1.92
N MET A 297 -12.83 5.84 -0.91
CA MET A 297 -13.41 4.54 -0.58
C MET A 297 -14.56 4.67 0.40
N TRP A 298 -14.52 5.66 1.30
CA TRP A 298 -15.38 5.75 2.47
C TRP A 298 -16.31 6.96 2.42
N ARG A 299 -17.53 6.80 2.92
CA ARG A 299 -18.42 7.94 3.20
C ARG A 299 -17.92 8.73 4.41
N ALA A 300 -18.23 10.03 4.43
CA ALA A 300 -17.97 10.89 5.59
C ALA A 300 -18.67 10.42 6.87
N LYS A 301 -19.84 9.78 6.74
CA LYS A 301 -20.74 9.37 7.83
C LYS A 301 -21.58 8.17 7.41
N HIS A 302 -22.11 7.44 8.39
CA HIS A 302 -22.96 6.26 8.20
C HIS A 302 -22.27 5.20 7.35
N GLU A 303 -20.98 4.99 7.65
CA GLU A 303 -20.15 4.03 6.96
C GLU A 303 -20.02 2.75 7.79
N VAL A 304 -19.80 1.63 7.10
CA VAL A 304 -19.45 0.36 7.74
C VAL A 304 -18.17 -0.13 7.08
N VAL A 305 -17.06 -0.04 7.78
CA VAL A 305 -15.77 -0.55 7.31
C VAL A 305 -15.69 -2.03 7.68
N LYS A 306 -15.36 -2.89 6.72
CA LYS A 306 -15.15 -4.32 6.94
C LYS A 306 -13.78 -4.74 6.41
N LEU A 307 -13.10 -5.55 7.20
CA LEU A 307 -11.91 -6.29 6.80
C LEU A 307 -12.26 -7.76 6.72
N LEU A 308 -12.03 -8.35 5.54
CA LEU A 308 -12.29 -9.75 5.27
C LEU A 308 -10.97 -10.48 4.99
N ASP A 309 -10.85 -11.71 5.48
CA ASP A 309 -9.71 -12.56 5.16
C ASP A 309 -9.75 -13.04 3.68
N ASP A 310 -8.71 -13.77 3.28
CA ASP A 310 -8.58 -14.36 1.94
C ASP A 310 -9.69 -15.36 1.56
N ARG A 311 -10.55 -15.74 2.52
CA ARG A 311 -11.72 -16.60 2.33
C ARG A 311 -13.04 -15.84 2.49
N GLY A 312 -13.00 -14.51 2.59
CA GLY A 312 -14.18 -13.66 2.74
C GLY A 312 -14.82 -13.67 4.14
N LYS A 313 -14.12 -14.17 5.17
CA LYS A 313 -14.62 -14.15 6.55
C LYS A 313 -14.29 -12.84 7.23
N THR A 314 -15.19 -12.32 8.06
CA THR A 314 -14.97 -11.03 8.74
C THR A 314 -13.87 -11.16 9.78
N VAL A 315 -12.78 -10.41 9.60
CA VAL A 315 -11.70 -10.24 10.58
C VAL A 315 -12.09 -9.13 11.57
N ALA A 316 -12.36 -7.93 11.06
CA ALA A 316 -12.70 -6.78 11.87
C ALA A 316 -13.72 -5.90 11.13
N SER A 317 -14.49 -5.14 11.89
CA SER A 317 -15.45 -4.20 11.31
C SER A 317 -15.85 -3.15 12.33
N PHE A 318 -16.10 -1.93 11.86
CA PHE A 318 -16.63 -0.85 12.68
C PHE A 318 -17.58 0.03 11.87
N ASN A 319 -18.34 0.87 12.56
CA ASN A 319 -19.25 1.84 11.97
C ASN A 319 -19.04 3.23 12.59
N TYR A 320 -19.33 4.28 11.82
CA TYR A 320 -19.30 5.68 12.26
C TYR A 320 -20.26 6.55 11.44
#